data_AF-A0A800B0K1-F1
#
_entry.id   AF-A0A800B0K1-F1
#
_cell.length_a   1.000
_cell.length_b   1.000
_cell.length_c   1.000
_cell.angle_alpha   90.00
_cell.angle_beta   90.00
_cell.angle_gamma   90.00
#
_symmetry.space_group_name_H-M   'P 1'
#
loop_
_entity.id
_entity.type
_entity.pdbx_description
1 polymer ?
#
loop_
_entity_poly.entity_id
_entity_poly.type
_entity_poly.pdbx_seq_one_letter_code
_entity_poly.pdbx_strand_id
1 'polypeptide(L)'
;MKNLHNALLLKQLYQLKELGYKYTSKEPFTEDDKNLLELPNSLSFLKQQAQNCHLCSLSKSRTHVVFGEGNEQADIMFIGDAPLEIEDNESKVFLGRGGEMLTAMIENPHYKSSKYLRFYNSLQV
;
A
#
# COMPACT_ATOMS: atom_id res chain seq x y z
N MET A 1 27.26 -1.51 -21.31
CA MET A 1 28.15 -1.07 -20.20
C MET A 1 27.43 -0.93 -18.85
N LYS A 2 26.28 -0.25 -18.75
CA LYS A 2 25.50 -0.15 -17.49
C LYS A 2 25.06 -1.52 -16.91
N ASN A 3 24.75 -2.49 -17.77
CA ASN A 3 24.31 -3.82 -17.36
C ASN A 3 25.41 -4.64 -16.66
N LEU A 4 26.65 -4.61 -17.19
CA LEU A 4 27.79 -5.29 -16.56
C LEU A 4 28.16 -4.65 -15.21
N HIS A 5 28.15 -3.32 -15.14
CA HIS A 5 28.40 -2.59 -13.89
C HIS A 5 27.39 -2.97 -12.81
N ASN A 6 26.10 -3.00 -13.14
CA ASN A 6 25.05 -3.37 -12.20
C ASN A 6 25.14 -4.85 -11.78
N ALA A 7 25.51 -5.75 -12.69
CA ALA A 7 25.73 -7.16 -12.36
C ALA A 7 26.92 -7.37 -11.40
N LEU A 8 28.01 -6.61 -11.58
CA LEU A 8 29.17 -6.64 -10.69
C LEU A 8 28.83 -6.08 -9.30
N LEU A 9 28.06 -4.98 -9.26
CA LEU A 9 27.59 -4.38 -8.00
C LEU A 9 26.69 -5.36 -7.24
N LEU A 10 25.76 -6.01 -7.92
CA LEU A 10 24.87 -7.00 -7.32
C LEU A 10 25.63 -8.20 -6.74
N LYS A 11 26.63 -8.71 -7.48
CA LYS A 11 27.52 -9.78 -7.01
C LYS A 11 28.25 -9.37 -5.72
N GLN A 12 28.80 -8.15 -5.69
CA GLN A 12 29.51 -7.62 -4.53
C GLN A 12 28.60 -7.51 -3.29
N LEU A 13 27.37 -7.04 -3.48
CA LEU A 13 26.39 -6.96 -2.40
C LEU A 13 26.13 -8.35 -1.81
N TYR A 14 25.79 -9.35 -2.64
CA TYR A 14 25.55 -10.72 -2.15
C TYR A 14 26.70 -11.30 -1.32
N GLN A 15 27.95 -11.08 -1.74
CA GLN A 15 29.14 -11.52 -0.98
C GLN A 15 29.20 -10.88 0.40
N LEU A 16 28.88 -9.58 0.53
CA LEU A 16 28.85 -8.89 1.82
C LEU A 16 27.74 -9.43 2.73
N LYS A 17 26.58 -9.78 2.17
CA LYS A 17 25.49 -10.39 2.94
C LYS A 17 25.88 -11.77 3.50
N GLU A 18 26.56 -12.61 2.70
CA GLU A 18 27.05 -13.92 3.16
C GLU A 18 28.09 -13.80 4.28
N LEU A 19 28.88 -12.72 4.26
CA LEU A 19 29.83 -12.37 5.33
C LEU A 19 29.16 -11.78 6.58
N GLY A 20 27.83 -11.74 6.63
CA GLY A 20 27.07 -11.29 7.81
C GLY A 20 26.88 -9.78 7.93
N TYR A 21 27.27 -9.00 6.90
CA TYR A 21 26.98 -7.56 6.89
C TYR A 21 25.49 -7.33 6.65
N LYS A 22 24.82 -6.69 7.61
CA LYS A 22 23.51 -6.07 7.38
C LYS A 22 23.74 -4.77 6.63
N TYR A 23 23.06 -4.57 5.51
CA TYR A 23 23.15 -3.33 4.74
C TYR A 23 22.51 -2.18 5.54
N THR A 24 23.28 -1.59 6.43
CA THR A 24 23.05 -0.23 6.90
C THR A 24 23.82 0.69 5.95
N SER A 25 23.19 1.78 5.52
CA SER A 25 23.83 2.80 4.70
C SER A 25 25.20 3.20 5.29
N LYS A 26 26.17 3.47 4.41
CA LYS A 26 27.52 3.92 4.80
C LYS A 26 27.48 5.27 5.53
N GLU A 27 26.40 6.01 5.30
CA GLU A 27 26.05 7.24 5.99
C GLU A 27 24.94 6.94 7.01
N PRO A 28 25.06 7.36 8.27
CA PRO A 28 23.96 7.29 9.23
C PRO A 28 22.76 8.04 8.66
N PHE A 29 21.54 7.52 8.85
CA PHE A 29 20.33 8.28 8.56
C PHE A 29 20.37 9.57 9.39
N THR A 30 20.56 10.71 8.74
CA THR A 30 20.46 12.03 9.35
C THR A 30 19.02 12.51 9.22
N GLU A 31 18.37 12.91 10.32
CA GLU A 31 16.99 13.42 10.31
C GLU A 31 16.79 14.64 9.38
N ASP A 32 17.90 15.25 8.94
CA ASP A 32 17.92 16.41 8.04
C ASP A 32 17.76 16.07 6.55
N ASP A 33 17.69 14.79 6.16
CA ASP A 33 17.26 14.36 4.82
C ASP A 33 15.74 14.52 4.64
N LYS A 34 15.22 15.74 4.89
CA LYS A 34 13.80 16.11 4.78
C LYS A 34 13.28 16.17 3.33
N ASN A 35 13.88 15.44 2.40
CA ASN A 35 13.57 15.57 0.99
C ASN A 35 13.41 14.27 0.21
N LEU A 36 12.99 13.18 0.86
CA LEU A 36 12.88 11.90 0.15
C LEU A 36 11.63 11.11 0.51
N LEU A 37 10.46 11.76 0.43
CA LEU A 37 9.19 11.19 -0.02
C LEU A 37 8.17 12.34 -0.02
N GLU A 38 8.04 13.04 -1.15
CA GLU A 38 6.87 13.88 -1.36
C GLU A 38 5.65 12.96 -1.32
N LEU A 39 4.87 13.06 -0.23
CA LEU A 39 3.63 12.32 -0.14
C LEU A 39 2.72 12.77 -1.28
N PRO A 40 1.99 11.83 -1.90
CA PRO A 40 1.05 12.19 -2.95
C PRO A 40 0.03 13.21 -2.42
N ASN A 41 -0.08 14.34 -3.11
CA ASN A 41 -0.93 15.46 -2.71
C ASN A 41 -2.43 15.22 -2.97
N SER A 42 -2.81 14.04 -3.48
CA SER A 42 -4.20 13.64 -3.70
C SER A 42 -4.37 12.13 -3.61
N LEU A 43 -5.57 11.69 -3.21
CA LEU A 43 -5.94 10.27 -3.20
C LEU A 43 -5.95 9.68 -4.61
N SER A 44 -6.30 10.47 -5.63
CA SER A 44 -6.22 10.05 -7.03
C SER A 44 -4.79 9.71 -7.46
N PHE A 45 -3.81 10.53 -7.08
CA PHE A 45 -2.41 10.30 -7.39
C PHE A 45 -1.85 9.12 -6.60
N LEU A 46 -2.22 9.00 -5.31
CA LEU A 46 -1.87 7.83 -4.50
C LEU A 46 -2.46 6.53 -5.07
N LYS A 47 -3.71 6.55 -5.55
CA LYS A 47 -4.36 5.40 -6.21
C LYS A 47 -3.60 4.97 -7.46
N GLN A 48 -3.18 5.93 -8.29
CA GLN A 48 -2.39 5.64 -9.48
C GLN A 48 -1.04 5.00 -9.13
N GLN A 49 -0.36 5.48 -8.08
CA GLN A 49 0.88 4.86 -7.62
C GLN A 49 0.65 3.44 -7.09
N ALA A 50 -0.39 3.22 -6.28
CA ALA A 50 -0.73 1.91 -5.73
C ALA A 50 -1.02 0.88 -6.84
N GLN A 51 -1.79 1.27 -7.87
CA GLN A 51 -2.10 0.42 -9.03
C GLN A 51 -0.85 -0.10 -9.75
N ASN A 52 0.22 0.68 -9.78
CA ASN A 52 1.48 0.35 -10.44
C ASN A 52 2.58 -0.13 -9.47
N CYS A 53 2.22 -0.44 -8.21
CA CYS A 53 3.19 -0.86 -7.22
C CYS A 53 3.62 -2.32 -7.45
N HIS A 54 4.93 -2.55 -7.52
CA HIS A 54 5.54 -3.90 -7.67
C HIS A 54 6.63 -4.17 -6.64
N LEU A 55 6.58 -3.49 -5.49
CA LEU A 55 7.64 -3.50 -4.48
C LEU A 55 7.67 -4.77 -3.61
N CYS A 56 6.66 -5.63 -3.69
CA CYS A 56 6.50 -6.80 -2.82
C CYS A 56 5.93 -8.02 -3.58
N SER A 57 5.97 -9.20 -2.98
CA SER A 57 5.50 -10.46 -3.60
C SER A 57 4.01 -10.52 -3.90
N LEU A 58 3.19 -9.80 -3.14
CA LEU A 58 1.74 -9.77 -3.32
C LEU A 58 1.34 -9.19 -4.69
N SER A 59 2.21 -8.36 -5.30
CA SER A 59 1.95 -7.79 -6.64
C SER A 59 1.96 -8.83 -7.74
N LYS A 60 2.45 -10.03 -7.43
CA LYS A 60 2.52 -11.16 -8.35
C LYS A 60 1.28 -12.05 -8.26
N SER A 61 0.51 -11.96 -7.18
CA SER A 61 -0.66 -12.81 -6.92
C SER A 61 -1.98 -12.06 -7.01
N ARG A 62 -2.01 -10.75 -6.76
CA ARG A 62 -3.23 -9.95 -6.88
C ARG A 62 -3.72 -9.88 -8.32
N THR A 63 -5.04 -9.85 -8.50
CA THR A 63 -5.69 -9.54 -9.78
C THR A 63 -5.83 -8.04 -9.95
N HIS A 64 -6.25 -7.34 -8.89
CA HIS A 64 -6.42 -5.90 -8.89
C HIS A 64 -5.91 -5.27 -7.59
N VAL A 65 -5.61 -3.97 -7.63
CA VAL A 65 -5.31 -3.22 -6.42
C VAL A 65 -6.63 -2.74 -5.80
N VAL A 66 -6.97 -3.29 -4.64
CA VAL A 66 -8.12 -2.86 -3.84
C VAL A 66 -7.71 -1.65 -3.01
N PHE A 67 -7.84 -0.44 -3.56
CA PHE A 67 -7.29 0.79 -2.95
C PHE A 67 -8.09 1.32 -1.75
N GLY A 68 -9.36 1.64 -1.97
CA GLY A 68 -10.20 2.34 -1.00
C GLY A 68 -11.33 3.10 -1.67
N GLU A 69 -12.43 3.30 -0.95
CA GLU A 69 -13.65 3.95 -1.43
C GLU A 69 -14.29 4.82 -0.35
N GLY A 70 -15.06 5.83 -0.75
CA GLY A 70 -15.81 6.70 0.18
C GLY A 70 -15.57 8.18 -0.06
N ASN A 71 -15.90 9.00 0.95
CA ASN A 71 -15.74 10.44 0.88
C ASN A 71 -14.30 10.85 1.27
N GLU A 72 -13.55 11.47 0.37
CA GLU A 72 -12.20 11.98 0.64
C GLU A 72 -12.17 13.03 1.77
N GLN A 73 -13.32 13.67 2.03
CA GLN A 73 -13.53 14.65 3.11
C GLN A 73 -14.25 14.04 4.32
N ALA A 74 -14.21 12.73 4.50
CA ALA A 74 -14.81 12.04 5.64
C ALA A 74 -14.14 12.40 6.96
N ASP A 75 -14.94 12.53 8.02
CA ASP A 75 -14.45 12.72 9.39
C ASP A 75 -13.84 11.42 9.96
N ILE A 76 -14.24 10.26 9.45
CA ILE A 76 -13.91 8.94 10.00
C ILE A 76 -13.39 8.02 8.89
N MET A 77 -12.30 7.32 9.18
CA MET A 77 -11.70 6.34 8.28
C MET A 77 -11.75 4.93 8.90
N PHE A 78 -12.26 3.96 8.16
CA PHE A 78 -12.21 2.54 8.51
C PHE A 78 -11.05 1.88 7.79
N ILE A 79 -10.21 1.18 8.55
CA ILE A 79 -9.01 0.52 8.04
C ILE A 79 -9.11 -0.98 8.35
N GLY A 80 -9.21 -1.81 7.31
CA GLY A 80 -9.11 -3.27 7.41
C GLY A 80 -7.66 -3.76 7.32
N ASP A 81 -7.44 -5.06 7.51
CA ASP A 81 -6.09 -5.68 7.46
C ASP A 81 -5.64 -5.99 6.02
N ALA A 82 -6.35 -6.87 5.33
CA ALA A 82 -6.05 -7.29 3.97
C ALA A 82 -7.33 -7.53 3.15
N PRO A 83 -7.29 -7.32 1.82
CA PRO A 83 -8.43 -7.60 0.96
C PRO A 83 -8.69 -9.11 0.84
N LEU A 84 -9.95 -9.46 0.64
CA LEU A 84 -10.41 -10.81 0.33
C LEU A 84 -10.31 -11.09 -1.19
N GLU A 85 -10.35 -12.37 -1.57
CA GLU A 85 -10.34 -12.78 -2.98
C GLU A 85 -11.51 -12.16 -3.78
N ILE A 86 -12.70 -12.08 -3.20
CA ILE A 86 -13.86 -11.43 -3.85
C ILE A 86 -13.63 -9.93 -4.07
N GLU A 87 -12.89 -9.28 -3.17
CA GLU A 87 -12.57 -7.86 -3.24
C GLU A 87 -11.48 -7.59 -4.29
N ASP A 88 -10.48 -8.47 -4.35
CA ASP A 88 -9.46 -8.47 -5.41
C ASP A 88 -10.10 -8.64 -6.79
N ASN A 89 -11.04 -9.57 -6.94
CA ASN A 89 -11.73 -9.80 -8.20
C ASN A 89 -12.62 -8.61 -8.62
N GLU A 90 -13.34 -8.00 -7.68
CA GLU A 90 -14.29 -6.91 -7.95
C GLU A 90 -13.67 -5.51 -7.88
N SER A 91 -12.41 -5.39 -7.42
CA SER A 91 -11.74 -4.11 -7.12
C SER A 91 -12.51 -3.21 -6.14
N LYS A 92 -13.23 -3.80 -5.17
CA LYS A 92 -14.09 -3.10 -4.19
C LYS A 92 -13.72 -3.49 -2.77
N VAL A 93 -14.00 -2.60 -1.81
CA VAL A 93 -13.69 -2.80 -0.39
C VAL A 93 -14.90 -3.25 0.43
N PHE A 94 -14.64 -3.98 1.51
CA PHE A 94 -15.62 -4.46 2.48
C PHE A 94 -16.76 -5.27 1.83
N LEU A 95 -16.42 -6.19 0.93
CA LEU A 95 -17.35 -7.19 0.39
C LEU A 95 -17.41 -8.45 1.26
N GLY A 96 -18.46 -9.25 1.08
CA GLY A 96 -18.69 -10.48 1.83
C GLY A 96 -19.23 -10.24 3.23
N ARG A 97 -19.49 -11.31 3.99
CA ARG A 97 -20.31 -11.25 5.22
C ARG A 97 -19.85 -10.21 6.24
N GLY A 98 -18.54 -10.11 6.49
CA GLY A 98 -17.99 -9.16 7.47
C GLY A 98 -18.10 -7.71 6.99
N GLY A 99 -17.77 -7.47 5.72
CA GLY A 99 -17.84 -6.16 5.11
C GLY A 99 -19.28 -5.66 4.89
N GLU A 100 -20.20 -6.55 4.49
CA GLU A 100 -21.63 -6.28 4.42
C GLU A 100 -22.21 -5.94 5.80
N MET A 101 -21.81 -6.66 6.85
CA MET A 101 -22.23 -6.36 8.22
C MET A 101 -21.70 -4.98 8.67
N LEU A 102 -20.42 -4.69 8.43
CA LEU A 102 -19.85 -3.37 8.73
C LEU A 102 -20.59 -2.27 7.96
N THR A 103 -20.84 -2.49 6.67
CA THR A 103 -21.58 -1.58 5.79
C THR A 103 -22.97 -1.30 6.36
N ALA A 104 -23.70 -2.33 6.77
CA ALA A 104 -25.02 -2.18 7.40
C ALA A 104 -24.98 -1.40 8.72
N MET A 105 -23.91 -1.56 9.51
CA MET A 105 -23.73 -0.81 10.76
C MET A 105 -23.50 0.69 10.52
N ILE A 106 -22.72 1.05 9.50
CA ILE A 106 -22.30 2.44 9.25
C ILE A 106 -23.22 3.21 8.31
N GLU A 107 -23.98 2.51 7.46
CA GLU A 107 -25.00 3.09 6.58
C GLU A 107 -26.39 3.12 7.21
N ASN A 108 -26.51 2.68 8.47
CA ASN A 108 -27.73 2.83 9.23
C ASN A 108 -28.19 4.31 9.23
N PRO A 109 -29.46 4.62 8.93
CA PRO A 109 -29.95 5.99 8.65
C PRO A 109 -29.69 7.05 9.73
N HIS A 110 -29.28 6.67 10.94
CA HIS A 110 -28.80 7.61 11.96
C HIS A 110 -27.39 8.18 11.68
N TYR A 111 -26.60 7.49 10.87
CA TYR A 111 -25.27 7.91 10.43
C TYR A 111 -25.35 8.27 8.94
N LYS A 112 -25.31 9.56 8.62
CA LYS A 112 -25.28 10.02 7.22
C LYS A 112 -24.04 9.46 6.52
N SER A 113 -24.25 8.83 5.37
CA SER A 113 -23.28 8.25 4.44
C SER A 113 -22.19 9.22 3.93
N SER A 114 -22.28 10.51 4.27
CA SER A 114 -21.30 11.54 3.92
C SER A 114 -20.05 11.57 4.83
N LYS A 115 -19.90 10.64 5.79
CA LYS A 115 -18.92 10.76 6.90
C LYS A 115 -17.77 9.76 6.91
N TYR A 116 -17.70 8.83 5.95
CA TYR A 116 -16.78 7.69 6.08
C TYR A 116 -15.92 7.46 4.84
N LEU A 117 -14.67 7.09 5.10
CA LEU A 117 -13.68 6.67 4.12
C LEU A 117 -13.22 5.26 4.48
N ARG A 118 -13.13 4.37 3.50
CA ARG A 118 -12.88 2.93 3.71
C ARG A 118 -11.61 2.52 2.98
N PHE A 119 -10.64 1.99 3.71
CA PHE A 119 -9.33 1.56 3.20
C PHE A 119 -8.91 0.23 3.82
N TYR A 120 -7.93 -0.42 3.22
CA TYR A 120 -7.14 -1.47 3.88
C TYR A 120 -5.78 -0.90 4.29
N ASN A 121 -5.18 -1.46 5.34
CA ASN A 121 -3.84 -1.12 5.78
C ASN A 121 -2.79 -1.61 4.77
N SER A 122 -1.54 -1.21 5.05
CA SER A 122 -0.22 -1.37 4.42
C SER A 122 0.18 -2.68 3.71
N LEU A 123 -0.77 -3.56 3.37
CA LEU A 123 -0.56 -4.78 2.57
C LEU A 123 -1.21 -4.68 1.18
N GLN A 124 -1.48 -3.46 0.69
CA GLN A 124 -1.85 -3.21 -0.70
C GLN A 124 -0.63 -3.09 -1.62
N VAL A 125 0.19 -4.14 -1.61
CA VAL A 125 1.00 -4.49 -2.77
C VAL A 125 0.49 -5.83 -3.23
#